data_AF-A0A7C6RUC4-F1
#
_entry.id   AF-A0A7C6RUC4-F1
#
_cell.length_a   1.000
_cell.length_b   1.000
_cell.length_c   1.000
_cell.angle_alpha   90.00
_cell.angle_beta   90.00
_cell.angle_gamma   90.00
#
_symmetry.space_group_name_H-M   'P 1'
#
loop_
_entity.id
_entity.type
_entity.pdbx_description
1 polymer ?
#
loop_
_entity_poly.entity_id
_entity_poly.type
_entity_poly.pdbx_seq_one_letter_code
_entity_poly.pdbx_strand_id
1 'polypeptide(L)'
;MLQVDSEAHTLLLSCDGQKIELPIAEDCQVFREGQPVALGSMRPVGPEAYQDVLCWVNPQGLVSMILVNYYVQEEDGLLVAYDIFGNPK
;
A
#
# COMPACT_ATOMS: atom_id res chain seq x y z
N MET A 1 8.15 3.00 -2.00
CA MET A 1 7.15 4.06 -2.27
C MET A 1 6.01 3.49 -3.12
N LEU A 2 4.76 3.53 -2.66
CA LEU A 2 3.65 2.82 -3.30
C LEU A 2 2.52 3.75 -3.73
N GLN A 3 2.00 3.53 -4.94
CA GLN A 3 0.78 4.15 -5.43
C GLN A 3 -0.11 3.07 -6.05
N VAL A 4 -1.38 3.04 -5.67
CA VAL A 4 -2.39 2.15 -6.28
C VAL A 4 -3.15 2.93 -7.33
N ASP A 5 -3.26 2.36 -8.51
CA ASP A 5 -4.27 2.73 -9.48
C ASP A 5 -5.37 1.67 -9.48
N SER A 6 -6.47 1.97 -8.80
CA SER A 6 -7.61 1.06 -8.68
C SER A 6 -8.39 0.92 -9.99
N GLU A 7 -8.32 1.89 -10.89
CA GLU A 7 -9.00 1.82 -12.18
C GLU A 7 -8.18 0.95 -13.15
N ALA A 8 -6.86 1.16 -13.18
CA ALA A 8 -5.95 0.38 -14.01
C ALA A 8 -5.61 -1.02 -13.44
N HIS A 9 -6.01 -1.32 -12.20
CA HIS A 9 -5.64 -2.55 -11.48
C HIS A 9 -4.13 -2.78 -11.41
N THR A 10 -3.37 -1.69 -11.24
CA THR A 10 -1.92 -1.71 -11.13
C THR A 10 -1.43 -1.11 -9.82
N LEU A 11 -0.28 -1.61 -9.39
CA LEU A 11 0.43 -1.21 -8.21
C LEU A 11 1.79 -0.67 -8.64
N LEU A 12 2.01 0.63 -8.46
CA LEU A 12 3.30 1.26 -8.71
C LEU A 12 4.13 1.21 -7.45
N LEU A 13 5.19 0.41 -7.46
CA LEU A 13 6.20 0.33 -6.41
C LEU A 13 7.43 1.10 -6.82
N SER A 14 8.00 1.86 -5.89
CA SER A 14 9.37 2.33 -5.98
C SER A 14 10.23 1.63 -4.96
N CYS A 15 11.27 0.96 -5.46
CA CYS A 15 12.30 0.25 -4.71
C CYS A 15 13.66 0.70 -5.27
N ASP A 16 14.59 1.11 -4.42
CA ASP A 16 15.94 1.57 -4.81
C ASP A 16 15.97 2.62 -5.95
N GLY A 17 14.99 3.53 -5.97
CA GLY A 17 14.88 4.57 -7.00
C GLY A 17 14.35 4.09 -8.35
N GLN A 18 14.11 2.80 -8.52
CA GLN A 18 13.40 2.25 -9.68
C GLN A 18 11.89 2.27 -9.41
N LYS A 19 11.10 2.50 -10.45
CA LYS A 19 9.64 2.36 -10.43
C LYS A 19 9.27 1.08 -11.16
N ILE A 20 8.50 0.22 -10.49
CA ILE A 20 8.04 -1.08 -10.96
C ILE A 20 6.53 -1.06 -10.90
N GLU A 21 5.89 -1.26 -12.05
CA GLU A 21 4.45 -1.43 -12.12
C GLU A 21 4.12 -2.92 -12.07
N LEU A 22 3.32 -3.33 -11.09
CA LEU A 22 2.90 -4.71 -10.92
C LEU A 22 1.38 -4.82 -11.14
N PRO A 23 0.91 -5.76 -11.97
CA PRO A 23 -0.51 -6.03 -12.11
C PRO A 23 -1.07 -6.70 -10.85
N ILE A 24 -2.29 -6.34 -10.48
CA ILE A 24 -2.99 -6.85 -9.31
C ILE A 24 -4.01 -7.92 -9.74
N ALA A 25 -4.10 -9.03 -9.02
CA ALA A 25 -5.14 -10.02 -9.24
C ALA A 25 -6.52 -9.48 -8.84
N GLU A 26 -7.60 -9.86 -9.53
CA GLU A 26 -8.97 -9.40 -9.23
C GLU A 26 -9.41 -9.72 -7.79
N ASP A 27 -8.90 -10.82 -7.23
CA ASP A 27 -9.20 -11.31 -5.88
C ASP A 27 -8.11 -10.95 -4.86
N CYS A 28 -7.27 -9.94 -5.16
CA CYS A 28 -6.17 -9.55 -4.30
C CYS A 28 -6.66 -9.17 -2.89
N GLN A 29 -6.07 -9.82 -1.89
CA GLN A 29 -6.40 -9.60 -0.50
C GLN A 29 -5.46 -8.55 0.10
N VAL A 30 -6.04 -7.50 0.70
CA VAL A 30 -5.27 -6.48 1.40
C VAL A 30 -5.55 -6.57 2.89
N PHE A 31 -4.50 -6.66 3.69
CA PHE A 31 -4.61 -6.69 5.15
C PHE A 31 -3.88 -5.50 5.76
N ARG A 32 -4.53 -4.81 6.70
CA ARG A 32 -3.93 -3.80 7.57
C ARG A 32 -4.04 -4.28 9.02
N GLU A 33 -2.91 -4.45 9.69
CA GLU A 33 -2.86 -4.97 11.07
C GLU A 33 -3.65 -6.30 11.24
N GLY A 34 -3.59 -7.16 10.21
CA GLY A 34 -4.33 -8.43 10.18
C GLY A 34 -5.83 -8.32 9.86
N GLN A 35 -6.37 -7.11 9.69
CA GLN A 35 -7.75 -6.87 9.28
C GLN A 35 -7.85 -6.69 7.76
N PRO A 36 -8.85 -7.29 7.09
CA PRO A 36 -9.06 -7.08 5.67
C PRO A 36 -9.49 -5.63 5.39
N VAL A 37 -8.87 -5.01 4.39
CA VAL A 37 -9.21 -3.65 3.94
C VAL A 37 -9.41 -3.63 2.43
N ALA A 38 -10.11 -2.62 1.93
CA ALA A 38 -10.31 -2.45 0.50
C ALA A 38 -9.01 -1.93 -0.17
N LEU A 39 -8.71 -2.38 -1.38
CA LEU A 39 -7.56 -1.89 -2.15
C LEU A 39 -7.57 -0.34 -2.28
N GLY A 40 -8.76 0.25 -2.44
CA GLY A 40 -8.93 1.71 -2.52
C GLY A 40 -8.62 2.47 -1.22
N SER A 41 -8.41 1.80 -0.09
CA SER A 41 -7.97 2.44 1.17
C SER A 41 -6.46 2.61 1.27
N MET A 42 -5.70 2.17 0.26
CA MET A 42 -4.24 2.35 0.17
C MET A 42 -3.87 3.69 -0.50
N ARG A 43 -4.75 4.68 -0.45
CA ARG A 43 -4.45 6.02 -0.99
C ARG A 43 -3.35 6.68 -0.14
N PRO A 44 -2.43 7.44 -0.76
CA PRO A 44 -1.44 8.21 -0.02
C PRO A 44 -2.12 9.18 0.94
N VAL A 45 -1.52 9.40 2.12
CA VAL A 45 -2.01 10.38 3.12
C VAL A 45 -1.57 11.82 2.80
N GLY A 46 -0.83 12.00 1.70
CA GLY A 46 -0.34 13.29 1.21
C GLY A 46 0.59 13.12 -0.01
N PRO A 47 0.99 14.22 -0.66
CA PRO A 47 1.99 14.19 -1.74
C PRO A 47 3.28 13.56 -1.22
N GLU A 48 3.84 12.61 -1.96
CA GLU A 48 5.04 11.87 -1.58
C GLU A 48 4.95 11.05 -0.26
N ALA A 49 3.76 10.93 0.35
CA ALA A 49 3.54 10.17 1.58
C ALA A 49 3.26 8.69 1.27
N TYR A 50 4.29 8.04 0.74
CA TYR A 50 4.20 6.67 0.30
C TYR A 50 4.23 5.66 1.44
N GLN A 51 3.51 4.57 1.22
CA GLN A 51 3.34 3.49 2.18
C GLN A 51 4.32 2.35 1.88
N ASP A 52 4.86 1.78 2.94
CA ASP A 52 5.61 0.54 2.86
C ASP A 52 4.63 -0.63 2.94
N VAL A 53 4.83 -1.60 2.06
CA VAL A 53 3.99 -2.79 1.97
C VAL A 53 4.84 -4.02 1.71
N LEU A 54 4.29 -5.18 2.02
CA LEU A 54 4.77 -6.46 1.50
C LEU A 54 3.78 -6.98 0.48
N CYS A 55 4.25 -7.24 -0.73
CA CYS A 55 3.45 -7.81 -1.80
C CYS A 55 3.81 -9.28 -1.99
N TRP A 56 2.81 -10.16 -1.97
CA TRP A 56 2.96 -11.53 -2.44
C TRP A 56 2.58 -11.59 -3.92
N VAL A 57 3.52 -12.04 -4.75
CA VAL A 57 3.32 -12.25 -6.18
C VAL A 57 3.03 -13.73 -6.41
N ASN A 58 1.90 -14.03 -7.05
CA ASN A 58 1.50 -15.39 -7.36
C ASN A 58 2.32 -15.97 -8.54
N PRO A 59 2.20 -17.29 -8.85
CA PRO A 59 2.93 -17.89 -9.96
C PRO A 59 2.63 -17.30 -11.34
N GLN A 60 1.54 -16.54 -11.49
CA GLN A 60 1.18 -15.84 -12.73
C GLN A 60 1.83 -14.45 -12.83
N GLY A 61 2.58 -14.01 -11.82
CA GLY A 61 3.21 -12.70 -11.78
C GLY A 61 2.28 -11.57 -11.31
N LEU A 62 1.10 -11.90 -10.80
CA LEU A 62 0.12 -10.93 -10.28
C LEU A 62 0.27 -10.78 -8.77
N VAL A 63 0.10 -9.56 -8.25
CA VAL A 63 0.00 -9.33 -6.80
C VAL A 63 -1.34 -9.87 -6.32
N SER A 64 -1.30 -10.91 -5.49
CA SER A 64 -2.50 -11.56 -4.95
C SER A 64 -2.72 -11.29 -3.46
N MET A 65 -1.71 -10.76 -2.77
CA MET A 65 -1.85 -10.34 -1.38
C MET A 65 -0.95 -9.14 -1.09
N ILE A 66 -1.48 -8.19 -0.32
CA ILE A 66 -0.76 -7.01 0.13
C ILE A 66 -0.91 -6.92 1.64
N LEU A 67 0.22 -6.93 2.35
CA LEU A 67 0.26 -6.64 3.77
C LEU A 67 0.69 -5.20 3.96
N VAL A 68 -0.21 -4.46 4.58
CA VAL A 68 -0.08 -3.05 4.87
C VAL A 68 0.20 -2.93 6.36
N ASN A 69 1.34 -2.38 6.70
CA ASN A 69 1.72 -2.20 8.10
C ASN A 69 2.07 -0.73 8.30
N TYR A 70 1.09 0.16 8.26
CA TYR A 70 1.29 1.52 8.74
C TYR A 70 0.06 1.95 9.53
N TYR A 71 0.31 2.67 10.61
CA TYR A 71 -0.72 3.25 11.43
C TYR A 71 -1.11 4.61 10.84
N VAL A 72 -2.41 4.87 10.80
CA VAL A 72 -2.98 6.14 10.33
C VAL A 72 -3.78 6.71 11.47
N GLN A 73 -3.31 7.79 12.06
CA GLN A 73 -4.05 8.51 13.07
C GLN A 73 -4.44 9.87 12.52
N GLU A 74 -5.69 10.28 12.75
CA GLU A 74 -6.09 11.67 12.55
C GLU A 74 -5.89 12.44 13.86
N GLU A 75 -5.06 13.47 13.83
CA GLU A 75 -4.93 14.46 14.91
C GLU A 75 -5.40 15.82 14.37
N ASP A 76 -6.39 16.44 15.01
CA ASP A 76 -6.98 17.72 14.59
C ASP A 76 -7.46 17.75 13.11
N GLY A 77 -7.89 16.60 12.58
CA GLY A 77 -8.30 16.45 11.19
C GLY A 77 -7.15 16.35 10.19
N LEU A 78 -5.91 16.21 10.67
CA LEU A 78 -4.70 15.95 9.88
C LEU A 78 -4.27 14.50 10.04
N LEU A 79 -3.99 13.84 8.92
CA LEU A 79 -3.46 12.48 8.88
C LEU A 79 -1.98 12.50 9.30
N VAL A 80 -1.67 11.83 10.42
CA VAL A 80 -0.32 11.59 10.92
C VAL A 80 0.19 10.27 10.33
N ALA A 81 1.35 10.33 9.67
CA ALA A 81 1.99 9.18 9.04
C ALA A 81 2.94 8.48 10.00
N TYR A 82 2.83 7.16 10.10
CA TYR A 82 3.74 6.31 10.86
C TYR A 82 4.48 5.33 9.94
N ASP A 83 5.69 4.96 10.31
CA ASP A 83 6.45 3.90 9.65
C ASP A 83 5.91 2.49 9.98
N ILE A 84 6.54 1.46 9.42
CA ILE A 84 6.14 0.06 9.65
C ILE A 84 6.39 -0.47 11.06
N PHE A 85 7.08 0.29 11.89
CA PHE A 85 7.33 -0.01 13.28
C PHE A 85 6.46 0.85 14.22
N GLY A 86 5.58 1.68 13.68
CA GLY A 86 4.71 2.57 14.46
C GLY A 86 5.41 3.83 14.97
N ASN A 87 6.54 4.23 14.39
CA ASN A 87 7.20 5.50 14.70
C ASN A 87 6.65 6.63 13.82
N PRO A 88 6.49 7.85 14.35
CA PRO A 88 6.16 9.02 13.52
C PRO A 88 7.21 9.22 12.42
N LYS A 89 6.75 9.52 11.21
CA LYS A 89 7.61 9.82 10.06
C LYS A 89 7.85 11.32 9.89
#